data_AF-A0A097AR31-F1
#
_entry.id   AF-A0A097AR31-F1
#
_cell.length_a   1.000
_cell.length_b   1.000
_cell.length_c   1.000
_cell.angle_alpha   90.00
_cell.angle_beta   90.00
_cell.angle_gamma   90.00
#
_symmetry.space_group_name_H-M   'P 1'
#
loop_
_entity.id
_entity.type
_entity.pdbx_description
1 polymer ?
#
loop_
_entity_poly.entity_id
_entity_poly.type
_entity_poly.pdbx_seq_one_letter_code
_entity_poly.pdbx_strand_id
1 'polypeptide(L)'
;MVKNNISNIMVIFGGRGDLTHRKLMPALYNLKYQKILPENFAVVSIGRRDKTEEQYRNEVLESVKNYSRFNIDEKIWQDLSKGIYYKKFDFTDGKGYIELSSFLEEIDKKYNAKGNRVYYLAVAPEYFGIIVEKLNRYGMVKNETSWQRVVIEKPFGEDLKSAQRLNKIITDVFTERNTYRIDHYLGKEMLQNIIVIRFANVFFEPVWNRRYIDNVQISSNETVGIENRGGYYEKAGALRDMVQNHMLQLLTLTAMEPPVNLDTESIRDEKVKVLKSLEIFTPGAVEKNIVRGQYVGYRQEDKVSPTSNTETFMALKVHVENFRWAGVPFYIRTGKRMPAKSTEIVIQFKPLPGILSKVITKCKVFDFTNIFDKITSEDLVNKNIQKGNFIIFKTRNSLVEDFDFEFVYLDKSGALYLKEKEIVGVGIDALGIERSQPDHETHKILLEAGIVILEGLRLKDVEEGEYFLYAAPLKIKGAEAAPTRAVLIKEE
;
A
#
# COMPACT_ATOMS: atom_id res chain seq x y z
N MET A 1 15.03 -23.71 -5.36
CA MET A 1 15.58 -22.39 -5.72
C MET A 1 17.06 -22.56 -6.02
N VAL A 2 17.47 -22.39 -7.27
CA VAL A 2 18.90 -22.34 -7.61
C VAL A 2 19.45 -21.09 -6.94
N LYS A 3 20.18 -21.25 -5.83
CA LYS A 3 21.03 -20.19 -5.27
C LYS A 3 22.12 -19.95 -6.31
N ASN A 4 21.86 -19.06 -7.27
CA ASN A 4 22.97 -18.43 -7.98
C ASN A 4 23.72 -17.66 -6.89
N ASN A 5 24.80 -18.24 -6.38
CA ASN A 5 25.69 -17.66 -5.38
C ASN A 5 26.47 -16.54 -6.07
N ILE A 6 25.79 -15.42 -6.36
CA ILE A 6 26.39 -14.29 -7.06
C ILE A 6 27.17 -13.49 -6.03
N SER A 7 28.39 -13.93 -5.77
CA SER A 7 29.37 -13.21 -4.98
C SER A 7 29.50 -11.78 -5.53
N ASN A 8 29.44 -10.79 -4.64
CA ASN A 8 29.46 -9.38 -5.03
C ASN A 8 29.95 -8.47 -3.90
N ILE A 9 30.35 -7.27 -4.28
CA ILE A 9 30.73 -6.19 -3.36
C ILE A 9 29.69 -5.07 -3.44
N MET A 10 29.16 -4.67 -2.29
CA MET A 10 28.33 -3.48 -2.17
C MET A 10 29.17 -2.29 -1.72
N VAL A 11 29.24 -1.26 -2.53
CA VAL A 11 29.95 -0.01 -2.23
C VAL A 11 28.92 1.05 -1.85
N ILE A 12 28.95 1.53 -0.61
CA ILE A 12 28.00 2.52 -0.10
C ILE A 12 28.68 3.88 -0.02
N PHE A 13 28.33 4.78 -0.94
CA PHE A 13 28.67 6.19 -0.80
C PHE A 13 27.76 6.81 0.24
N GLY A 14 28.33 7.53 1.21
CA GLY A 14 27.55 8.03 2.36
C GLY A 14 27.42 7.00 3.47
N GLY A 15 28.50 6.25 3.74
CA GLY A 15 28.55 5.15 4.70
C GLY A 15 28.14 5.51 6.14
N ARG A 16 28.17 6.80 6.52
CA ARG A 16 27.74 7.30 7.83
C ARG A 16 26.37 8.01 7.80
N GLY A 17 25.70 8.04 6.65
CA GLY A 17 24.40 8.71 6.52
C GLY A 17 23.33 8.05 7.41
N ASP A 18 22.31 8.83 7.78
CA ASP A 18 21.15 8.35 8.55
C ASP A 18 20.51 7.13 7.87
N LEU A 19 20.35 7.18 6.55
CA LEU A 19 19.82 6.08 5.75
C LEU A 19 20.67 4.80 5.87
N THR A 20 22.00 4.93 5.80
CA THR A 20 22.91 3.78 5.88
C THR A 20 22.80 3.06 7.21
N HIS A 21 22.82 3.81 8.32
CA HIS A 21 22.78 3.25 9.66
C HIS A 21 21.37 2.78 10.07
N ARG A 22 20.32 3.53 9.73
CA ARG A 22 18.95 3.17 10.14
C ARG A 22 18.27 2.14 9.26
N LYS A 23 18.73 1.97 8.00
CA LYS A 23 18.05 1.11 7.01
C LYS A 23 18.98 0.13 6.33
N LEU A 24 20.06 0.59 5.68
CA LEU A 24 20.87 -0.29 4.81
C LEU A 24 21.62 -1.37 5.60
N MET A 25 22.40 -0.99 6.61
CA MET A 25 23.17 -1.95 7.40
C MET A 25 22.27 -2.93 8.19
N PRO A 26 21.19 -2.46 8.87
CA PRO A 26 20.21 -3.37 9.46
C PRO A 26 19.56 -4.31 8.43
N ALA A 27 19.26 -3.84 7.22
CA ALA A 27 18.71 -4.71 6.17
C ALA A 27 19.71 -5.78 5.71
N LEU A 28 21.01 -5.44 5.58
CA LEU A 28 22.05 -6.41 5.26
C LEU A 28 22.22 -7.47 6.36
N TYR A 29 22.14 -7.08 7.63
CA TYR A 29 22.11 -8.03 8.74
C TYR A 29 20.88 -8.93 8.67
N ASN A 30 19.68 -8.39 8.44
CA ASN A 30 18.47 -9.19 8.29
C ASN A 30 18.59 -10.20 7.14
N LEU A 31 19.16 -9.81 5.99
CA LEU A 31 19.40 -10.71 4.85
C LEU A 31 20.41 -11.82 5.18
N LYS A 32 21.45 -11.50 5.96
CA LYS A 32 22.42 -12.49 6.44
C LYS A 32 21.77 -13.46 7.42
N TYR A 33 20.99 -12.94 8.37
CA TYR A 33 20.24 -13.73 9.35
C TYR A 33 19.29 -14.73 8.69
N GLN A 34 18.60 -14.28 7.63
CA GLN A 34 17.70 -15.12 6.83
C GLN A 34 18.41 -16.04 5.82
N LYS A 35 19.76 -16.02 5.76
CA LYS A 35 20.57 -16.81 4.83
C LYS A 35 20.26 -16.56 3.34
N ILE A 36 19.83 -15.34 3.03
CA ILE A 36 19.53 -14.84 1.68
C ILE A 36 20.76 -14.15 1.07
N LEU A 37 21.59 -13.53 1.89
CA LEU A 37 22.83 -12.89 1.45
C LEU A 37 23.80 -13.94 0.86
N PRO A 38 24.50 -13.66 -0.26
CA PRO A 38 25.52 -14.56 -0.81
C PRO A 38 26.59 -14.91 0.22
N GLU A 39 27.19 -16.10 0.08
CA GLU A 39 28.23 -16.54 1.02
C GLU A 39 29.46 -15.63 0.96
N ASN A 40 29.90 -15.29 -0.25
CA ASN A 40 30.96 -14.31 -0.43
C ASN A 40 30.36 -12.94 -0.75
N PHE A 41 30.26 -12.10 0.27
CA PHE A 41 29.74 -10.75 0.17
C PHE A 41 30.56 -9.80 1.02
N ALA A 42 30.84 -8.61 0.49
CA ALA A 42 31.53 -7.56 1.21
C ALA A 42 30.83 -6.20 1.05
N VAL A 43 31.00 -5.34 2.04
CA VAL A 43 30.49 -3.97 2.06
C VAL A 43 31.67 -3.03 2.21
N VAL A 44 31.81 -2.08 1.29
CA VAL A 44 32.79 -1.00 1.36
C VAL A 44 32.05 0.31 1.54
N SER A 45 32.08 0.85 2.75
CA SER A 45 31.43 2.10 3.10
C SER A 45 32.39 3.27 2.93
N ILE A 46 31.94 4.31 2.24
CA ILE A 46 32.75 5.50 1.95
C ILE A 46 32.20 6.69 2.73
N GLY A 47 33.08 7.38 3.46
CA GLY A 47 32.75 8.58 4.21
C GLY A 47 33.88 9.61 4.22
N ARG A 48 33.58 10.81 4.73
CA ARG A 48 34.53 11.94 4.78
C ARG A 48 35.29 12.05 6.11
N ARG A 49 34.80 11.41 7.17
CA ARG A 49 35.37 11.52 8.53
C ARG A 49 36.46 10.48 8.75
N ASP A 50 37.45 10.85 9.55
CA ASP A 50 38.53 9.94 9.92
C ASP A 50 38.05 8.88 10.92
N LYS A 51 38.21 7.61 10.56
CA LYS A 51 37.83 6.46 11.38
C LYS A 51 38.63 5.24 11.00
N THR A 52 38.90 4.41 12.00
CA THR A 52 39.35 3.04 11.79
C THR A 52 38.17 2.14 11.38
N GLU A 53 38.47 1.02 10.75
CA GLU A 53 37.45 0.02 10.41
C GLU A 53 36.74 -0.54 11.65
N GLU A 54 37.47 -0.70 12.75
CA GLU A 54 36.93 -1.19 14.02
C GLU A 54 35.90 -0.21 14.60
N GLN A 55 36.24 1.08 14.64
CA GLN A 55 35.30 2.12 15.07
C GLN A 55 34.04 2.12 14.21
N TYR A 56 34.19 2.00 12.89
CA TYR A 56 33.05 1.94 11.98
C TYR A 56 32.18 0.69 12.20
N ARG A 57 32.79 -0.49 12.36
CA ARG A 57 32.07 -1.74 12.64
C ARG A 57 31.29 -1.66 13.95
N ASN A 58 31.85 -1.04 14.99
CA ASN A 58 31.14 -0.85 16.27
C ASN A 58 29.91 0.05 16.12
N GLU A 59 30.00 1.13 15.35
CA GLU A 59 28.83 1.97 15.07
C GLU A 59 27.76 1.26 14.25
N VAL A 60 28.18 0.43 13.29
CA VAL A 60 27.25 -0.40 12.53
C VAL A 60 26.58 -1.42 13.46
N LEU A 61 27.31 -2.04 14.39
CA LEU A 61 26.75 -2.96 15.39
C LEU A 61 25.64 -2.27 16.19
N GLU A 62 25.91 -1.08 16.73
CA GLU A 62 24.91 -0.32 17.50
C GLU A 62 23.69 0.03 16.64
N SER A 63 23.90 0.31 15.36
CA SER A 63 22.81 0.60 14.43
C SER A 63 21.96 -0.63 14.14
N VAL A 64 22.60 -1.80 13.96
CA VAL A 64 21.89 -3.06 13.78
C VAL A 64 21.12 -3.42 15.05
N LYS A 65 21.70 -3.27 16.25
CA LYS A 65 20.99 -3.48 17.52
C LYS A 65 19.71 -2.64 17.63
N ASN A 66 19.77 -1.38 17.21
CA ASN A 66 18.67 -0.43 17.36
C ASN A 66 17.57 -0.55 16.29
N TYR A 67 17.90 -1.01 15.09
CA TYR A 67 16.99 -0.93 13.93
C TYR A 67 16.74 -2.25 13.18
N SER A 68 17.43 -3.33 13.56
CA SER A 68 17.18 -4.68 13.03
C SER A 68 15.79 -5.18 13.43
N ARG A 69 15.23 -6.09 12.61
CA ARG A 69 13.99 -6.81 12.95
C ARG A 69 14.26 -8.03 13.84
N PHE A 70 15.50 -8.50 13.83
CA PHE A 70 15.96 -9.65 14.59
C PHE A 70 16.96 -9.22 15.66
N ASN A 71 16.96 -9.95 16.77
CA ASN A 71 17.99 -9.82 17.78
C ASN A 71 19.37 -10.15 17.19
N ILE A 72 20.41 -9.58 17.80
CA ILE A 72 21.79 -9.85 17.40
C ILE A 72 22.16 -11.28 17.79
N ASP A 73 22.60 -12.04 16.79
CA ASP A 73 23.32 -13.28 16.94
C ASP A 73 24.80 -12.99 16.73
N GLU A 74 25.62 -13.29 17.74
CA GLU A 74 27.05 -12.96 17.74
C GLU A 74 27.81 -13.65 16.60
N LYS A 75 27.45 -14.89 16.27
CA LYS A 75 28.13 -15.64 15.21
C LYS A 75 27.81 -15.04 13.84
N ILE A 76 26.55 -14.68 13.62
CA ILE A 76 26.11 -14.03 12.37
C ILE A 76 26.74 -12.65 12.23
N TRP A 77 26.79 -11.88 13.31
CA TRP A 77 27.44 -10.57 13.32
C TRP A 77 28.95 -10.67 13.07
N GLN A 78 29.64 -11.59 13.74
CA GLN A 78 31.08 -11.80 13.54
C GLN A 78 31.40 -12.19 12.09
N ASP A 79 30.54 -12.97 11.44
CA ASP A 79 30.71 -13.34 10.04
C ASP A 79 30.48 -12.14 9.10
N LEU A 80 29.40 -11.39 9.31
CA LEU A 80 29.09 -10.20 8.50
C LEU A 80 30.13 -9.09 8.67
N SER A 81 30.53 -8.80 9.91
CA SER A 81 31.42 -7.67 10.24
C SER A 81 32.81 -7.80 9.61
N LYS A 82 33.31 -9.02 9.40
CA LYS A 82 34.56 -9.28 8.66
C LYS A 82 34.51 -8.80 7.21
N GLY A 83 33.31 -8.74 6.63
CA GLY A 83 33.05 -8.22 5.29
C GLY A 83 32.81 -6.71 5.23
N ILE A 84 32.83 -5.99 6.34
CA ILE A 84 32.57 -4.54 6.38
C ILE A 84 33.89 -3.77 6.43
N TYR A 85 34.09 -2.92 5.45
CA TYR A 85 35.26 -2.06 5.28
C TYR A 85 34.83 -0.59 5.25
N TYR A 86 35.74 0.31 5.65
CA TYR A 86 35.53 1.75 5.60
C TYR A 86 36.67 2.43 4.86
N LYS A 87 36.35 3.33 3.93
CA LYS A 87 37.31 4.17 3.22
C LYS A 87 36.98 5.64 3.40
N LYS A 88 38.00 6.43 3.72
CA LYS A 88 37.90 7.87 3.93
C LYS A 88 38.36 8.60 2.68
N PHE A 89 37.45 9.24 1.96
CA PHE A 89 37.79 10.25 0.96
C PHE A 89 36.60 11.15 0.64
N ASP A 90 36.87 12.31 0.05
CA ASP A 90 35.82 13.21 -0.45
C ASP A 90 35.37 12.78 -1.86
N PHE A 91 34.06 12.77 -2.12
CA PHE A 91 33.52 12.33 -3.41
C PHE A 91 34.05 13.17 -4.59
N THR A 92 34.53 14.39 -4.37
CA THR A 92 35.17 15.24 -5.39
C THR A 92 36.68 15.07 -5.50
N ASP A 93 37.34 14.31 -4.63
CA ASP A 93 38.76 13.96 -4.77
C ASP A 93 38.95 12.87 -5.84
N GLY A 94 39.95 13.03 -6.71
CA GLY A 94 40.30 12.03 -7.71
C GLY A 94 41.20 10.93 -7.16
N LYS A 95 42.09 11.25 -6.20
CA LYS A 95 43.04 10.30 -5.61
C LYS A 95 42.29 9.20 -4.85
N GLY A 96 41.27 9.57 -4.08
CA GLY A 96 40.41 8.60 -3.39
C GLY A 96 39.75 7.56 -4.31
N TYR A 97 39.44 7.88 -5.57
CA TYR A 97 38.87 6.90 -6.52
C TYR A 97 39.92 5.94 -7.08
N ILE A 98 41.17 6.39 -7.21
CA ILE A 98 42.30 5.52 -7.59
C ILE A 98 42.53 4.49 -6.48
N GLU A 99 42.64 4.96 -5.24
CA GLU A 99 42.81 4.09 -4.06
C GLU A 99 41.63 3.14 -3.88
N LEU A 100 40.39 3.62 -4.10
CA LEU A 100 39.20 2.77 -4.06
C LEU A 100 39.24 1.69 -5.14
N SER A 101 39.63 2.03 -6.37
CA SER A 101 39.70 1.05 -7.46
C SER A 101 40.67 -0.08 -7.12
N SER A 102 41.89 0.25 -6.70
CA SER A 102 42.89 -0.76 -6.29
C SER A 102 42.39 -1.60 -5.12
N PHE A 103 41.75 -0.98 -4.12
CA PHE A 103 41.19 -1.72 -2.99
C PHE A 103 40.05 -2.66 -3.41
N LEU A 104 39.17 -2.23 -4.32
CA LEU A 104 38.08 -3.09 -4.80
C LEU A 104 38.62 -4.29 -5.57
N GLU A 105 39.73 -4.17 -6.30
CA GLU A 105 40.39 -5.32 -6.95
C GLU A 105 40.95 -6.34 -5.94
N GLU A 106 41.48 -5.88 -4.81
CA GLU A 106 41.93 -6.75 -3.72
C GLU A 106 40.75 -7.50 -3.07
N ILE A 107 39.67 -6.77 -2.77
CA ILE A 107 38.45 -7.35 -2.18
C ILE A 107 37.76 -8.28 -3.19
N ASP A 108 37.78 -7.97 -4.48
CA ASP A 108 37.22 -8.83 -5.54
C ASP A 108 37.89 -10.20 -5.55
N LYS A 109 39.22 -10.25 -5.38
CA LYS A 109 39.98 -11.52 -5.24
C LYS A 109 39.65 -12.24 -3.94
N LYS A 110 39.59 -11.50 -2.81
CA LYS A 110 39.33 -12.07 -1.48
C LYS A 110 37.94 -12.70 -1.36
N TYR A 111 36.93 -12.09 -1.97
CA TYR A 111 35.53 -12.56 -1.91
C TYR A 111 35.08 -13.23 -3.20
N ASN A 112 35.98 -13.50 -4.14
CA ASN A 112 35.65 -14.10 -5.45
C ASN A 112 34.43 -13.42 -6.10
N ALA A 113 34.33 -12.09 -5.98
CA ALA A 113 33.18 -11.33 -6.48
C ALA A 113 33.21 -11.18 -8.01
N LYS A 114 34.35 -11.49 -8.65
CA LYS A 114 34.53 -11.47 -10.11
C LYS A 114 34.14 -10.13 -10.74
N GLY A 115 34.31 -9.02 -10.01
CA GLY A 115 33.95 -7.68 -10.45
C GLY A 115 32.46 -7.35 -10.32
N ASN A 116 31.62 -8.23 -9.75
CA ASN A 116 30.22 -7.94 -9.50
C ASN A 116 30.07 -6.90 -8.40
N ARG A 117 29.51 -5.73 -8.72
CA ARG A 117 29.46 -4.59 -7.80
C ARG A 117 28.10 -3.92 -7.77
N VAL A 118 27.67 -3.50 -6.58
CA VAL A 118 26.51 -2.63 -6.36
C VAL A 118 27.00 -1.32 -5.76
N TYR A 119 26.88 -0.22 -6.50
CA TYR A 119 27.17 1.12 -6.02
C TYR A 119 25.89 1.77 -5.46
N TYR A 120 25.76 1.85 -4.14
CA TYR A 120 24.63 2.51 -3.48
C TYR A 120 24.98 3.96 -3.17
N LEU A 121 24.24 4.90 -3.74
CA LEU A 121 24.46 6.33 -3.55
C LEU A 121 23.56 6.88 -2.42
N ALA A 122 23.94 6.65 -1.17
CA ALA A 122 23.27 7.18 0.03
C ALA A 122 23.82 8.57 0.40
N VAL A 123 23.90 9.46 -0.60
CA VAL A 123 24.47 10.81 -0.50
C VAL A 123 23.46 11.87 -0.93
N ALA A 124 23.80 13.14 -0.74
CA ALA A 124 22.96 14.23 -1.23
C ALA A 124 22.92 14.26 -2.78
N PRO A 125 21.80 14.68 -3.40
CA PRO A 125 21.56 14.54 -4.85
C PRO A 125 22.60 15.19 -5.76
N GLU A 126 23.21 16.28 -5.31
CA GLU A 126 24.26 17.00 -6.03
C GLU A 126 25.50 16.13 -6.31
N TYR A 127 25.72 15.06 -5.53
CA TYR A 127 26.84 14.16 -5.70
C TYR A 127 26.57 12.99 -6.65
N PHE A 128 25.31 12.72 -7.02
CA PHE A 128 24.97 11.55 -7.85
C PHE A 128 25.70 11.56 -9.18
N GLY A 129 25.63 12.67 -9.93
CA GLY A 129 26.32 12.81 -11.21
C GLY A 129 27.84 12.72 -11.07
N ILE A 130 28.41 13.42 -10.07
CA ILE A 130 29.85 13.44 -9.82
C ILE A 130 30.39 12.03 -9.56
N ILE A 131 29.71 11.26 -8.70
CA ILE A 131 30.14 9.90 -8.36
C ILE A 131 30.06 9.01 -9.60
N VAL A 132 28.95 9.04 -10.34
CA VAL A 132 28.75 8.21 -11.54
C VAL A 132 29.81 8.50 -12.61
N GLU A 133 30.06 9.77 -12.92
CA GLU A 133 31.08 10.18 -13.89
C GLU A 133 32.47 9.70 -13.48
N LYS A 134 32.80 9.81 -12.18
CA LYS A 134 34.10 9.37 -11.67
C LYS A 134 34.25 7.86 -11.65
N LEU A 135 33.20 7.12 -11.27
CA LEU A 135 33.20 5.66 -11.36
C LEU A 135 33.55 5.21 -12.78
N ASN A 136 32.97 5.87 -13.81
CA ASN A 136 33.32 5.61 -15.19
C ASN A 136 34.77 6.00 -15.53
N ARG A 137 35.17 7.23 -15.18
CA ARG A 137 36.48 7.81 -15.48
C ARG A 137 37.64 6.97 -14.93
N TYR A 138 37.48 6.42 -13.73
CA TYR A 138 38.47 5.58 -13.08
C TYR A 138 38.31 4.08 -13.39
N GLY A 139 37.50 3.73 -14.40
CA GLY A 139 37.40 2.36 -14.92
C GLY A 139 36.65 1.38 -14.03
N MET A 140 35.91 1.86 -13.02
CA MET A 140 35.19 1.03 -12.06
C MET A 140 33.85 0.50 -12.58
N VAL A 141 33.41 0.94 -13.77
CA VAL A 141 32.15 0.52 -14.44
C VAL A 141 32.42 -0.24 -15.75
N LYS A 142 33.66 -0.68 -16.00
CA LYS A 142 34.01 -1.43 -17.21
C LYS A 142 33.53 -2.88 -17.11
N ASN A 143 32.99 -3.42 -18.22
CA ASN A 143 32.36 -4.72 -18.16
C ASN A 143 32.32 -5.48 -19.49
N GLU A 144 32.98 -6.65 -19.52
CA GLU A 144 32.76 -7.70 -20.53
C GLU A 144 32.28 -9.02 -19.89
N THR A 145 32.54 -9.27 -18.59
CA THR A 145 32.35 -10.60 -17.94
C THR A 145 31.66 -10.57 -16.57
N SER A 146 31.20 -9.42 -16.08
CA SER A 146 30.65 -9.22 -14.72
C SER A 146 29.37 -8.37 -14.75
N TRP A 147 28.87 -7.86 -13.63
CA TRP A 147 27.84 -6.81 -13.64
C TRP A 147 28.15 -5.72 -12.62
N GLN A 148 27.97 -4.46 -12.99
CA GLN A 148 28.02 -3.32 -12.09
C GLN A 148 26.68 -2.62 -12.12
N ARG A 149 26.10 -2.42 -10.95
CA ARG A 149 24.78 -1.79 -10.77
C ARG A 149 24.92 -0.55 -9.94
N VAL A 150 24.11 0.45 -10.22
CA VAL A 150 24.00 1.66 -9.40
C VAL A 150 22.61 1.74 -8.79
N VAL A 151 22.55 2.02 -7.49
CA VAL A 151 21.33 2.27 -6.74
C VAL A 151 21.31 3.74 -6.33
N ILE A 152 20.27 4.45 -6.73
CA ILE A 152 20.18 5.91 -6.57
C ILE A 152 18.90 6.24 -5.81
N GLU A 153 19.05 7.07 -4.78
CA GLU A 153 17.96 7.57 -3.95
C GLU A 153 17.28 8.80 -4.57
N LYS A 154 16.07 9.11 -4.09
CA LYS A 154 15.40 10.36 -4.43
C LYS A 154 16.05 11.56 -3.71
N PRO A 155 15.88 12.79 -4.24
CA PRO A 155 15.21 13.18 -5.49
C PRO A 155 16.02 12.96 -6.78
N PHE A 156 15.32 12.67 -7.88
CA PHE A 156 15.88 12.48 -9.23
C PHE A 156 15.84 13.78 -10.05
N GLY A 157 16.44 14.85 -9.52
CA GLY A 157 16.26 16.21 -10.04
C GLY A 157 15.10 16.95 -9.35
N GLU A 158 14.99 18.24 -9.62
CA GLU A 158 14.01 19.15 -9.00
C GLU A 158 12.90 19.56 -10.00
N ASP A 159 13.17 19.35 -11.28
CA ASP A 159 12.31 19.63 -12.43
C ASP A 159 12.63 18.67 -13.59
N LEU A 160 11.86 18.76 -14.68
CA LEU A 160 12.07 17.92 -15.87
C LEU A 160 13.49 18.06 -16.45
N LYS A 161 14.03 19.27 -16.53
CA LYS A 161 15.32 19.54 -17.17
C LYS A 161 16.49 18.94 -16.37
N SER A 162 16.49 19.13 -15.06
CA SER A 162 17.47 18.56 -14.14
C SER A 162 17.35 17.04 -14.07
N ALA A 163 16.12 16.48 -14.06
CA ALA A 163 15.89 15.05 -14.11
C ALA A 163 16.42 14.42 -15.41
N GLN A 164 16.16 15.03 -16.56
CA GLN A 164 16.69 14.59 -17.86
C GLN A 164 18.22 14.64 -17.89
N ARG A 165 18.83 15.71 -17.37
CA ARG A 165 20.29 15.83 -17.29
C ARG A 165 20.89 14.74 -16.42
N LEU A 166 20.37 14.54 -15.21
CA LEU A 166 20.84 13.49 -14.31
C LEU A 166 20.66 12.11 -14.92
N ASN A 167 19.49 11.85 -15.53
CA ASN A 167 19.22 10.60 -16.22
C ASN A 167 20.21 10.35 -17.37
N LYS A 168 20.56 11.38 -18.14
CA LYS A 168 21.57 11.26 -19.19
C LYS A 168 22.94 10.89 -18.63
N ILE A 169 23.40 11.58 -17.58
CA ILE A 169 24.68 11.27 -16.93
C ILE A 169 24.72 9.80 -16.47
N ILE A 170 23.63 9.32 -15.88
CA ILE A 170 23.52 7.93 -15.41
C ILE A 170 23.54 6.97 -16.60
N THR A 171 22.72 7.21 -17.62
CA THR A 171 22.56 6.31 -18.77
C THR A 171 23.76 6.30 -19.72
N ASP A 172 24.58 7.35 -19.72
CA ASP A 172 25.86 7.40 -20.44
C ASP A 172 26.92 6.47 -19.77
N VAL A 173 26.69 6.02 -18.52
CA VAL A 173 27.62 5.17 -17.75
C VAL A 173 27.04 3.78 -17.46
N PHE A 174 25.79 3.72 -16.99
CA PHE A 174 25.08 2.49 -16.64
C PHE A 174 23.91 2.28 -17.60
N THR A 175 23.80 1.09 -18.17
CA THR A 175 22.60 0.68 -18.90
C THR A 175 21.38 0.69 -17.97
N GLU A 176 20.18 0.90 -18.51
CA GLU A 176 18.94 0.94 -17.73
C GLU A 176 18.71 -0.32 -16.86
N ARG A 177 19.06 -1.52 -17.38
CA ARG A 177 19.00 -2.79 -16.62
C ARG A 177 19.89 -2.82 -15.37
N ASN A 178 20.91 -1.98 -15.33
CA ASN A 178 21.87 -1.86 -14.23
C ASN A 178 21.62 -0.63 -13.36
N THR A 179 20.56 0.13 -13.61
CA THR A 179 20.19 1.33 -12.86
C THR A 179 18.95 1.07 -12.01
N TYR A 180 19.10 1.20 -10.69
CA TYR A 180 18.04 0.98 -9.72
C TYR A 180 17.69 2.30 -9.04
N ARG A 181 16.55 2.88 -9.42
CA ARG A 181 16.03 4.13 -8.85
C ARG A 181 15.07 3.78 -7.71
N ILE A 182 15.39 4.21 -6.50
CA ILE A 182 14.62 3.83 -5.32
C ILE A 182 13.36 4.69 -5.18
N ASP A 183 12.23 3.98 -5.14
CA ASP A 183 10.99 4.44 -4.52
C ASP A 183 10.58 3.39 -3.48
N HIS A 184 10.75 3.73 -2.20
CA HIS A 184 10.51 2.78 -1.10
C HIS A 184 9.04 2.39 -0.93
N TYR A 185 8.08 3.11 -1.53
CA TYR A 185 6.68 2.69 -1.49
C TYR A 185 6.50 1.39 -2.28
N LEU A 186 7.19 1.21 -3.42
CA LEU A 186 7.09 -0.02 -4.22
C LEU A 186 7.54 -1.29 -3.48
N GLY A 187 8.30 -1.13 -2.39
CA GLY A 187 8.69 -2.23 -1.50
C GLY A 187 7.64 -2.61 -0.45
N LYS A 188 6.50 -1.90 -0.35
CA LYS A 188 5.43 -2.23 0.60
C LYS A 188 4.60 -3.38 0.05
N GLU A 189 4.40 -4.40 0.88
CA GLU A 189 3.70 -5.65 0.53
C GLU A 189 2.30 -5.40 -0.07
N MET A 190 1.48 -4.55 0.54
CA MET A 190 0.14 -4.24 0.04
C MET A 190 0.14 -3.64 -1.37
N LEU A 191 1.19 -2.93 -1.77
CA LEU A 191 1.28 -2.33 -3.10
C LEU A 191 1.66 -3.36 -4.16
N GLN A 192 2.42 -4.39 -3.78
CA GLN A 192 2.70 -5.54 -4.64
C GLN A 192 1.43 -6.39 -4.84
N ASN A 193 0.57 -6.48 -3.82
CA ASN A 193 -0.68 -7.23 -3.88
C ASN A 193 -1.73 -6.61 -4.83
N ILE A 194 -1.61 -5.34 -5.23
CA ILE A 194 -2.56 -4.72 -6.18
C ILE A 194 -2.62 -5.51 -7.49
N ILE A 195 -1.48 -5.93 -8.03
CA ILE A 195 -1.40 -6.70 -9.28
C ILE A 195 -2.12 -8.05 -9.11
N VAL A 196 -1.92 -8.71 -7.98
CA VAL A 196 -2.56 -9.99 -7.66
C VAL A 196 -4.07 -9.82 -7.51
N ILE A 197 -4.52 -8.82 -6.73
CA ILE A 197 -5.94 -8.50 -6.53
C ILE A 197 -6.62 -8.27 -7.88
N ARG A 198 -5.99 -7.50 -8.78
CA ARG A 198 -6.59 -7.12 -10.06
C ARG A 198 -6.59 -8.24 -11.09
N PHE A 199 -5.47 -8.92 -11.27
CA PHE A 199 -5.28 -9.80 -12.44
C PHE A 199 -5.35 -11.29 -12.12
N ALA A 200 -5.27 -11.69 -10.84
CA ALA A 200 -5.45 -13.10 -10.45
C ALA A 200 -6.91 -13.41 -10.06
N ASN A 201 -7.79 -12.40 -9.98
CA ASN A 201 -9.17 -12.56 -9.52
C ASN A 201 -10.18 -12.23 -10.62
N VAL A 202 -10.88 -13.27 -11.08
CA VAL A 202 -11.93 -13.18 -12.12
C VAL A 202 -13.08 -12.25 -11.70
N PHE A 203 -13.28 -12.04 -10.41
CA PHE A 203 -14.31 -11.11 -9.90
C PHE A 203 -13.94 -9.64 -10.08
N PHE A 204 -12.66 -9.29 -9.95
CA PHE A 204 -12.23 -7.88 -9.95
C PHE A 204 -11.94 -7.36 -11.36
N GLU A 205 -11.24 -8.13 -12.21
CA GLU A 205 -10.83 -7.64 -13.54
C GLU A 205 -12.01 -7.08 -14.38
N PRO A 206 -13.16 -7.79 -14.51
CA PRO A 206 -14.26 -7.34 -15.38
C PRO A 206 -14.94 -6.06 -14.90
N VAL A 207 -14.87 -5.77 -13.60
CA VAL A 207 -15.45 -4.57 -12.99
C VAL A 207 -14.42 -3.44 -12.81
N TRP A 208 -13.13 -3.69 -13.10
CA TRP A 208 -12.05 -2.72 -12.93
C TRP A 208 -11.91 -1.75 -14.11
N ASN A 209 -12.99 -1.05 -14.45
CA ASN A 209 -13.03 -0.10 -15.57
C ASN A 209 -14.15 0.94 -15.42
N ARG A 210 -14.14 1.94 -16.29
CA ARG A 210 -15.09 3.06 -16.32
C ARG A 210 -16.56 2.70 -16.40
N ARG A 211 -16.93 1.47 -16.79
CA ARG A 211 -18.34 1.07 -16.82
C ARG A 211 -18.89 0.89 -15.41
N TYR A 212 -18.06 0.43 -14.48
CA TYR A 212 -18.46 0.07 -13.12
C TYR A 212 -17.85 0.98 -12.06
N ILE A 213 -16.65 1.53 -12.29
CA ILE A 213 -15.99 2.45 -11.35
C ILE A 213 -16.48 3.87 -11.60
N ASP A 214 -16.90 4.53 -10.52
CA ASP A 214 -17.26 5.95 -10.50
C ASP A 214 -16.03 6.83 -10.33
N ASN A 215 -15.21 6.54 -9.31
CA ASN A 215 -13.97 7.26 -9.04
C ASN A 215 -12.94 6.39 -8.29
N VAL A 216 -11.69 6.84 -8.34
CA VAL A 216 -10.57 6.24 -7.60
C VAL A 216 -9.98 7.30 -6.68
N GLN A 217 -9.68 6.96 -5.42
CA GLN A 217 -9.06 7.88 -4.47
C GLN A 217 -7.78 7.26 -3.92
N ILE A 218 -6.68 7.99 -3.99
CA ILE A 218 -5.36 7.56 -3.53
C ILE A 218 -4.91 8.54 -2.47
N SER A 219 -4.67 8.04 -1.26
CA SER A 219 -4.43 8.88 -0.10
C SER A 219 -3.16 8.48 0.63
N SER A 220 -2.37 9.47 1.06
CA SER A 220 -1.27 9.24 1.99
C SER A 220 -1.16 10.39 2.99
N ASN A 221 -1.65 10.14 4.20
CA ASN A 221 -1.78 11.12 5.26
C ASN A 221 -0.77 10.81 6.37
N GLU A 222 -0.13 11.87 6.88
CA GLU A 222 0.81 11.81 7.98
C GLU A 222 0.36 12.72 9.13
N THR A 223 0.40 12.20 10.36
CA THR A 223 0.09 12.98 11.57
C THR A 223 1.23 13.91 11.98
N VAL A 224 2.46 13.55 11.63
CA VAL A 224 3.67 14.32 11.95
C VAL A 224 3.78 15.58 11.08
N GLY A 225 4.48 16.59 11.60
CA GLY A 225 4.85 17.78 10.84
C GLY A 225 6.04 17.53 9.92
N ILE A 226 6.72 18.61 9.54
CA ILE A 226 8.00 18.50 8.82
C ILE A 226 9.19 18.20 9.75
N GLU A 227 9.03 18.36 11.06
CA GLU A 227 10.06 18.08 12.07
C GLU A 227 11.38 18.78 11.68
N ASN A 228 12.51 18.07 11.78
CA ASN A 228 13.84 18.61 11.48
C ASN A 228 14.15 18.78 9.98
N ARG A 229 13.17 18.60 9.08
CA ARG A 229 13.37 18.62 7.62
C ARG A 229 12.96 19.93 6.94
N GLY A 230 12.77 21.02 7.68
CA GLY A 230 12.29 22.31 7.14
C GLY A 230 13.06 22.83 5.93
N GLY A 231 14.39 22.88 6.01
CA GLY A 231 15.22 23.38 4.90
C GLY A 231 15.13 22.56 3.60
N TYR A 232 14.81 21.26 3.67
CA TYR A 232 14.52 20.45 2.48
C TYR A 232 13.07 20.63 2.03
N TYR A 233 12.12 20.55 2.97
CA TYR A 233 10.71 20.54 2.66
C TYR A 233 10.24 21.88 2.07
N GLU A 234 10.84 22.99 2.48
CA GLU A 234 10.58 24.33 1.94
C GLU A 234 10.84 24.43 0.42
N LYS A 235 11.75 23.61 -0.12
CA LYS A 235 12.00 23.55 -1.56
C LYS A 235 11.14 22.50 -2.26
N ALA A 236 10.85 21.40 -1.57
CA ALA A 236 10.14 20.26 -2.15
C ALA A 236 8.62 20.46 -2.20
N GLY A 237 8.02 20.81 -1.06
CA GLY A 237 6.57 20.76 -0.84
C GLY A 237 5.98 19.35 -0.95
N ALA A 238 4.68 19.23 -0.68
CA ALA A 238 3.97 17.95 -0.79
C ALA A 238 3.98 17.41 -2.24
N LEU A 239 4.00 18.31 -3.24
CA LEU A 239 4.01 17.93 -4.65
C LEU A 239 5.24 17.09 -5.01
N ARG A 240 6.45 17.56 -4.68
CA ARG A 240 7.68 16.83 -5.02
C ARG A 240 8.01 15.73 -4.01
N ASP A 241 7.68 15.90 -2.73
CA ASP A 241 8.05 14.93 -1.71
C ASP A 241 7.22 13.63 -1.82
N MET A 242 5.93 13.75 -2.16
CA MET A 242 4.97 12.64 -2.14
C MET A 242 4.22 12.42 -3.46
N VAL A 243 3.74 13.47 -4.12
CA VAL A 243 2.86 13.31 -5.31
C VAL A 243 3.66 12.78 -6.50
N GLN A 244 4.75 13.46 -6.87
CA GLN A 244 5.57 13.16 -8.06
C GLN A 244 6.14 11.75 -8.06
N ASN A 245 6.38 11.16 -6.90
CA ASN A 245 6.94 9.82 -6.74
C ASN A 245 5.86 8.80 -6.33
N HIS A 246 5.62 8.68 -5.03
CA HIS A 246 4.83 7.64 -4.40
C HIS A 246 3.40 7.61 -4.93
N MET A 247 2.72 8.75 -4.99
CA MET A 247 1.32 8.78 -5.40
C MET A 247 1.14 8.46 -6.89
N LEU A 248 2.05 8.95 -7.74
CA LEU A 248 2.05 8.56 -9.16
C LEU A 248 2.35 7.07 -9.34
N GLN A 249 3.26 6.49 -8.55
CA GLN A 249 3.50 5.04 -8.59
C GLN A 249 2.23 4.25 -8.23
N LEU A 250 1.52 4.65 -7.17
CA LEU A 250 0.23 4.06 -6.78
C LEU A 250 -0.79 4.16 -7.92
N LEU A 251 -0.94 5.36 -8.50
CA LEU A 251 -1.82 5.58 -9.64
C LEU A 251 -1.49 4.62 -10.78
N THR A 252 -0.22 4.47 -11.15
CA THR A 252 0.16 3.56 -12.24
C THR A 252 -0.20 2.10 -11.93
N LEU A 253 0.03 1.61 -10.70
CA LEU A 253 -0.33 0.25 -10.31
C LEU A 253 -1.85 0.01 -10.29
N THR A 254 -2.62 1.03 -9.90
CA THR A 254 -4.09 0.97 -9.90
C THR A 254 -4.67 1.02 -11.30
N ALA A 255 -4.07 1.79 -12.21
CA ALA A 255 -4.63 2.08 -13.52
C ALA A 255 -4.06 1.25 -14.68
N MET A 256 -2.88 0.63 -14.53
CA MET A 256 -2.21 -0.12 -15.61
C MET A 256 -3.07 -1.25 -16.16
N GLU A 257 -2.90 -1.58 -17.44
CA GLU A 257 -3.48 -2.80 -18.03
C GLU A 257 -2.79 -4.06 -17.49
N PRO A 258 -3.39 -5.25 -17.68
CA PRO A 258 -2.71 -6.51 -17.40
C PRO A 258 -1.42 -6.59 -18.20
N PRO A 259 -0.25 -6.80 -17.57
CA PRO A 259 0.99 -6.96 -18.30
C PRO A 259 1.00 -8.31 -19.02
N VAL A 260 1.74 -8.40 -20.13
CA VAL A 260 1.85 -9.64 -20.93
C VAL A 260 2.44 -10.79 -20.10
N ASN A 261 3.33 -10.47 -19.16
CA ASN A 261 3.87 -11.38 -18.17
C ASN A 261 4.30 -10.59 -16.90
N LEU A 262 4.91 -11.26 -15.93
CA LEU A 262 5.36 -10.63 -14.67
C LEU A 262 6.86 -10.22 -14.66
N ASP A 263 7.49 -10.14 -15.83
CA ASP A 263 8.84 -9.59 -15.92
C ASP A 263 8.85 -8.06 -15.71
N THR A 264 10.02 -7.53 -15.36
CA THR A 264 10.18 -6.13 -14.97
C THR A 264 9.84 -5.15 -16.10
N GLU A 265 10.17 -5.48 -17.35
CA GLU A 265 9.91 -4.61 -18.50
C GLU A 265 8.43 -4.60 -18.84
N SER A 266 7.78 -5.76 -18.87
CA SER A 266 6.33 -5.88 -19.12
C SER A 266 5.50 -5.09 -18.12
N ILE A 267 5.83 -5.15 -16.82
CA ILE A 267 5.15 -4.34 -15.79
C ILE A 267 5.44 -2.85 -15.99
N ARG A 268 6.69 -2.50 -16.33
CA ARG A 268 7.09 -1.10 -16.53
C ARG A 268 6.36 -0.47 -17.73
N ASP A 269 6.23 -1.20 -18.83
CA ASP A 269 5.56 -0.73 -20.03
C ASP A 269 4.11 -0.35 -19.75
N GLU A 270 3.36 -1.17 -19.01
CA GLU A 270 1.98 -0.85 -18.67
C GLU A 270 1.87 0.36 -17.73
N LYS A 271 2.80 0.52 -16.79
CA LYS A 271 2.88 1.73 -15.95
C LYS A 271 3.19 2.98 -16.76
N VAL A 272 4.10 2.88 -17.74
CA VAL A 272 4.46 4.00 -18.63
C VAL A 272 3.30 4.38 -19.53
N LYS A 273 2.51 3.42 -20.03
CA LYS A 273 1.29 3.71 -20.81
C LYS A 273 0.29 4.55 -20.01
N VAL A 274 0.12 4.25 -18.71
CA VAL A 274 -0.72 5.09 -17.83
C VAL A 274 -0.18 6.51 -17.74
N LEU A 275 1.11 6.68 -17.47
CA LEU A 275 1.72 8.02 -17.35
C LEU A 275 1.60 8.82 -18.64
N LYS A 276 1.76 8.18 -19.81
CA LYS A 276 1.56 8.80 -21.13
C LYS A 276 0.11 9.18 -21.40
N SER A 277 -0.84 8.55 -20.71
CA SER A 277 -2.27 8.81 -20.83
C SER A 277 -2.77 9.83 -19.80
N LEU A 278 -1.92 10.34 -18.91
CA LEU A 278 -2.32 11.38 -17.96
C LEU A 278 -2.60 12.70 -18.69
N GLU A 279 -3.74 13.30 -18.37
CA GLU A 279 -4.10 14.63 -18.87
C GLU A 279 -3.06 15.68 -18.42
N ILE A 280 -2.52 16.45 -19.38
CA ILE A 280 -1.59 17.54 -19.08
C ILE A 280 -2.39 18.76 -18.66
N PHE A 281 -2.15 19.27 -17.45
CA PHE A 281 -2.84 20.45 -16.98
C PHE A 281 -2.43 21.73 -17.73
N THR A 282 -3.44 22.43 -18.24
CA THR A 282 -3.32 23.85 -18.63
C THR A 282 -3.43 24.74 -17.38
N PRO A 283 -2.99 26.02 -17.42
CA PRO A 283 -3.12 26.92 -16.28
C PRO A 283 -4.54 27.00 -15.70
N GLY A 284 -5.57 27.06 -16.55
CA GLY A 284 -6.97 27.06 -16.10
C GLY A 284 -7.45 25.72 -15.52
N ALA A 285 -6.84 24.60 -15.92
CA ALA A 285 -7.14 23.29 -15.33
C ALA A 285 -6.53 23.13 -13.93
N VAL A 286 -5.39 23.77 -13.66
CA VAL A 286 -4.76 23.77 -12.33
C VAL A 286 -5.72 24.35 -11.28
N GLU A 287 -6.32 25.51 -11.56
CA GLU A 287 -7.23 26.17 -10.62
C GLU A 287 -8.47 25.34 -10.27
N LYS A 288 -8.97 24.53 -11.22
CA LYS A 288 -10.17 23.71 -11.04
C LYS A 288 -9.91 22.36 -10.39
N ASN A 289 -8.71 21.80 -10.59
CA ASN A 289 -8.42 20.41 -10.26
C ASN A 289 -7.39 20.23 -9.16
N ILE A 290 -6.73 21.31 -8.70
CA ILE A 290 -5.69 21.23 -7.69
C ILE A 290 -6.05 22.12 -6.50
N VAL A 291 -5.93 21.55 -5.31
CA VAL A 291 -6.02 22.25 -4.03
C VAL A 291 -4.67 22.13 -3.32
N ARG A 292 -4.15 23.26 -2.85
CA ARG A 292 -2.92 23.34 -2.05
C ARG A 292 -3.29 23.86 -0.67
N GLY A 293 -2.70 23.25 0.37
CA GLY A 293 -2.88 23.67 1.76
C GLY A 293 -1.54 23.78 2.47
N GLN A 294 -1.50 24.59 3.52
CA GLN A 294 -0.37 24.74 4.43
C GLN A 294 -0.91 24.66 5.86
N TYR A 295 -0.39 23.76 6.69
CA TYR A 295 -0.87 23.62 8.06
C TYR A 295 -0.46 24.82 8.91
N VAL A 296 -1.30 25.18 9.89
CA VAL A 296 -1.01 26.27 10.84
C VAL A 296 0.19 25.90 11.69
N GLY A 297 1.21 26.77 11.73
CA GLY A 297 2.48 26.49 12.41
C GLY A 297 3.66 26.26 11.47
N TYR A 298 3.43 25.99 10.18
CA TYR A 298 4.51 25.64 9.24
C TYR A 298 5.59 26.73 9.13
N ARG A 299 5.17 28.01 9.08
CA ARG A 299 6.06 29.18 8.98
C ARG A 299 6.90 29.44 10.24
N GLN A 300 6.57 28.76 11.34
CA GLN A 300 7.29 28.83 12.61
C GLN A 300 8.29 27.67 12.79
N GLU A 301 8.31 26.71 11.87
CA GLU A 301 9.23 25.57 11.93
C GLU A 301 10.67 25.99 11.62
N ASP A 302 11.65 25.23 12.13
CA ASP A 302 13.07 25.50 11.89
C ASP A 302 13.39 25.49 10.39
N LYS A 303 14.14 26.50 9.94
CA LYS A 303 14.59 26.68 8.54
C LYS A 303 13.45 26.78 7.51
N VAL A 304 12.31 27.34 7.91
CA VAL A 304 11.20 27.71 7.00
C VAL A 304 11.06 29.23 6.94
N SER A 305 10.72 29.76 5.76
CA SER A 305 10.47 31.20 5.62
C SER A 305 9.18 31.63 6.35
N PRO A 306 9.18 32.73 7.12
CA PRO A 306 7.96 33.32 7.68
C PRO A 306 6.91 33.72 6.64
N THR A 307 7.30 33.88 5.37
CA THR A 307 6.41 34.22 4.24
C THR A 307 6.19 33.06 3.28
N SER A 308 6.57 31.84 3.67
CA SER A 308 6.50 30.65 2.80
C SER A 308 5.10 30.41 2.24
N ASN A 309 5.06 30.08 0.95
CA ASN A 309 3.86 29.60 0.25
C ASN A 309 3.98 28.12 -0.17
N THR A 310 4.89 27.38 0.47
CA THR A 310 5.12 25.95 0.22
C THR A 310 3.94 25.13 0.74
N GLU A 311 3.40 24.24 -0.09
CA GLU A 311 2.29 23.40 0.30
C GLU A 311 2.74 22.22 1.19
N THR A 312 2.05 22.02 2.31
CA THR A 312 2.19 20.85 3.19
C THR A 312 1.04 19.86 3.03
N PHE A 313 0.04 20.23 2.25
CA PHE A 313 -1.09 19.40 1.83
C PHE A 313 -1.36 19.65 0.35
N MET A 314 -1.71 18.60 -0.38
CA MET A 314 -2.12 18.70 -1.76
C MET A 314 -3.23 17.70 -2.08
N ALA A 315 -4.23 18.17 -2.82
CA ALA A 315 -5.24 17.32 -3.44
C ALA A 315 -5.30 17.61 -4.95
N LEU A 316 -5.36 16.57 -5.76
CA LEU A 316 -5.40 16.64 -7.21
C LEU A 316 -6.53 15.78 -7.74
N LYS A 317 -7.30 16.28 -8.71
CA LYS A 317 -8.17 15.51 -9.57
C LYS A 317 -7.49 15.33 -10.92
N VAL A 318 -7.06 14.11 -11.24
CA VAL A 318 -6.40 13.78 -12.51
C VAL A 318 -7.24 12.79 -13.31
N HIS A 319 -7.08 12.78 -14.62
CA HIS A 319 -7.70 11.78 -15.51
C HIS A 319 -6.62 10.98 -16.24
N VAL A 320 -6.89 9.69 -16.39
CA VAL A 320 -6.12 8.79 -17.26
C VAL A 320 -6.93 8.59 -18.53
N GLU A 321 -6.55 9.28 -19.60
CA GLU A 321 -7.26 9.33 -20.87
C GLU A 321 -6.94 8.12 -21.74
N ASN A 322 -7.51 6.97 -21.36
CA ASN A 322 -7.47 5.74 -22.14
C ASN A 322 -8.83 5.02 -22.12
N PHE A 323 -8.99 3.93 -22.89
CA PHE A 323 -10.25 3.21 -22.99
C PHE A 323 -10.81 2.71 -21.64
N ARG A 324 -9.94 2.27 -20.73
CA ARG A 324 -10.36 1.72 -19.43
C ARG A 324 -10.85 2.81 -18.48
N TRP A 325 -10.28 4.01 -18.52
CA TRP A 325 -10.45 5.04 -17.50
C TRP A 325 -11.06 6.36 -17.99
N ALA A 326 -11.28 6.55 -19.29
CA ALA A 326 -11.83 7.79 -19.83
C ALA A 326 -13.11 8.24 -19.07
N GLY A 327 -13.06 9.46 -18.54
CA GLY A 327 -14.13 10.08 -17.75
C GLY A 327 -14.18 9.69 -16.26
N VAL A 328 -13.33 8.77 -15.79
CA VAL A 328 -13.22 8.41 -14.38
C VAL A 328 -12.17 9.29 -13.69
N PRO A 329 -12.55 10.10 -12.70
CA PRO A 329 -11.58 10.90 -11.97
C PRO A 329 -10.76 10.06 -10.97
N PHE A 330 -9.47 10.35 -10.93
CA PHE A 330 -8.54 9.90 -9.90
C PHE A 330 -8.26 11.07 -8.96
N TYR A 331 -8.68 10.92 -7.70
CA TYR A 331 -8.39 11.88 -6.64
C TYR A 331 -7.12 11.45 -5.91
N ILE A 332 -6.09 12.27 -5.92
CA ILE A 332 -4.85 12.04 -5.17
C ILE A 332 -4.81 13.03 -4.02
N ARG A 333 -4.64 12.57 -2.77
CA ARG A 333 -4.51 13.44 -1.60
C ARG A 333 -3.33 13.04 -0.73
N THR A 334 -2.57 14.04 -0.28
CA THR A 334 -1.49 13.82 0.67
C THR A 334 -1.26 15.04 1.52
N GLY A 335 -0.90 14.84 2.79
CA GLY A 335 -0.57 15.95 3.66
C GLY A 335 0.05 15.54 4.98
N LYS A 336 0.65 16.55 5.62
CA LYS A 336 1.22 16.50 6.97
C LYS A 336 0.29 17.16 7.98
N ARG A 337 0.44 16.80 9.27
CA ARG A 337 -0.46 17.22 10.36
C ARG A 337 -1.94 16.84 10.11
N MET A 338 -2.15 15.68 9.50
CA MET A 338 -3.49 15.13 9.29
C MET A 338 -4.02 14.46 10.58
N PRO A 339 -5.35 14.33 10.77
CA PRO A 339 -5.93 13.76 12.00
C PRO A 339 -5.50 12.30 12.26
N ALA A 340 -5.29 11.52 11.20
CA ALA A 340 -4.89 10.13 11.27
C ALA A 340 -3.83 9.80 10.21
N LYS A 341 -2.95 8.85 10.55
CA LYS A 341 -1.95 8.33 9.61
C LYS A 341 -2.59 7.23 8.78
N SER A 342 -2.67 7.43 7.47
CA SER A 342 -3.28 6.45 6.57
C SER A 342 -2.55 6.39 5.22
N THR A 343 -2.59 5.23 4.57
CA THR A 343 -2.20 5.08 3.17
C THR A 343 -3.15 4.08 2.53
N GLU A 344 -3.99 4.55 1.62
CA GLU A 344 -5.13 3.78 1.13
C GLU A 344 -5.42 4.10 -0.35
N ILE A 345 -6.00 3.11 -1.02
CA ILE A 345 -6.60 3.26 -2.35
C ILE A 345 -8.06 2.84 -2.21
N VAL A 346 -8.97 3.78 -2.45
CA VAL A 346 -10.42 3.56 -2.44
C VAL A 346 -10.91 3.49 -3.88
N ILE A 347 -11.58 2.39 -4.22
CA ILE A 347 -12.23 2.20 -5.52
C ILE A 347 -13.73 2.33 -5.29
N GLN A 348 -14.32 3.45 -5.72
CA GLN A 348 -15.75 3.68 -5.59
C GLN A 348 -16.45 3.15 -6.85
N PHE A 349 -17.32 2.16 -6.69
CA PHE A 349 -18.18 1.69 -7.77
C PHE A 349 -19.38 2.62 -7.95
N LYS A 350 -19.87 2.69 -9.19
CA LYS A 350 -21.13 3.34 -9.55
C LYS A 350 -22.28 2.67 -8.82
N PRO A 351 -23.29 3.44 -8.39
CA PRO A 351 -24.47 2.86 -7.79
C PRO A 351 -25.17 1.93 -8.79
N LEU A 352 -25.64 0.78 -8.30
CA LEU A 352 -26.52 -0.08 -9.08
C LEU A 352 -27.93 0.53 -9.13
N PRO A 353 -28.73 0.23 -10.17
CA PRO A 353 -30.14 0.58 -10.20
C PRO A 353 -30.86 0.10 -8.93
N GLY A 354 -31.72 0.96 -8.35
CA GLY A 354 -32.29 0.82 -6.99
C GLY A 354 -33.24 -0.37 -6.74
N ILE A 355 -33.24 -1.39 -7.59
CA ILE A 355 -34.07 -2.60 -7.41
C ILE A 355 -33.55 -3.43 -6.24
N LEU A 356 -32.22 -3.53 -6.07
CA LEU A 356 -31.56 -4.28 -4.97
C LEU A 356 -30.97 -3.37 -3.88
N SER A 357 -31.21 -2.06 -3.91
CA SER A 357 -30.77 -1.17 -2.80
C SER A 357 -31.44 -1.52 -1.47
N LYS A 358 -32.55 -2.27 -1.49
CA LYS A 358 -33.22 -2.78 -0.28
C LYS A 358 -32.36 -3.73 0.56
N VAL A 359 -31.32 -4.36 -0.01
CA VAL A 359 -30.42 -5.28 0.74
C VAL A 359 -29.02 -4.71 0.97
N ILE A 360 -28.81 -3.45 0.59
CA ILE A 360 -27.63 -2.65 0.93
C ILE A 360 -28.14 -1.37 1.58
N THR A 361 -28.47 -1.45 2.87
CA THR A 361 -29.24 -0.42 3.58
C THR A 361 -28.93 -0.42 5.07
N LYS A 362 -29.34 0.63 5.76
CA LYS A 362 -29.40 0.61 7.23
C LYS A 362 -30.36 -0.48 7.70
N CYS A 363 -29.94 -1.22 8.72
CA CYS A 363 -30.74 -2.25 9.38
C CYS A 363 -30.68 -2.12 10.90
N LYS A 364 -31.70 -2.67 11.56
CA LYS A 364 -31.76 -2.81 13.02
C LYS A 364 -31.69 -4.29 13.38
N VAL A 365 -30.74 -4.65 14.25
CA VAL A 365 -30.65 -5.99 14.83
C VAL A 365 -31.40 -5.98 16.15
N PHE A 366 -32.34 -6.90 16.33
CA PHE A 366 -33.00 -7.15 17.62
C PHE A 366 -32.55 -8.48 18.19
N ASP A 367 -32.23 -8.49 19.48
CA ASP A 367 -31.89 -9.70 20.20
C ASP A 367 -33.17 -10.37 20.75
N PHE A 368 -33.42 -11.58 20.25
CA PHE A 368 -34.49 -12.48 20.63
C PHE A 368 -33.94 -13.83 21.13
N THR A 369 -32.71 -13.85 21.64
CA THR A 369 -32.11 -15.05 22.27
C THR A 369 -32.86 -15.54 23.52
N ASN A 370 -33.75 -14.72 24.07
CA ASN A 370 -34.66 -15.08 25.16
C ASN A 370 -35.96 -15.76 24.69
N ILE A 371 -36.28 -15.74 23.40
CA ILE A 371 -37.48 -16.40 22.82
C ILE A 371 -37.15 -17.86 22.49
N PHE A 372 -38.06 -18.78 22.81
CA PHE A 372 -37.82 -20.22 22.69
C PHE A 372 -38.57 -20.92 21.55
N ASP A 373 -39.68 -20.35 21.06
CA ASP A 373 -40.53 -20.99 20.05
C ASP A 373 -40.61 -20.14 18.78
N LYS A 374 -41.32 -19.01 18.84
CA LYS A 374 -41.59 -18.18 17.68
C LYS A 374 -41.64 -16.70 18.04
N ILE A 375 -41.26 -15.85 17.09
CA ILE A 375 -41.37 -14.40 17.15
C ILE A 375 -42.77 -14.05 16.62
N THR A 376 -43.55 -13.37 17.45
CA THR A 376 -44.94 -12.97 17.17
C THR A 376 -45.05 -11.46 17.03
N SER A 377 -46.25 -10.95 16.72
CA SER A 377 -46.49 -9.50 16.76
C SER A 377 -46.26 -8.90 18.16
N GLU A 378 -46.57 -9.62 19.24
CA GLU A 378 -46.42 -9.11 20.61
C GLU A 378 -44.95 -8.80 20.95
N ASP A 379 -44.03 -9.63 20.47
CA ASP A 379 -42.58 -9.45 20.61
C ASP A 379 -42.06 -8.22 19.84
N LEU A 380 -42.76 -7.82 18.77
CA LEU A 380 -42.36 -6.75 17.85
C LEU A 380 -43.02 -5.39 18.16
N VAL A 381 -44.19 -5.37 18.81
CA VAL A 381 -44.97 -4.14 19.06
C VAL A 381 -44.19 -3.11 19.87
N ASN A 382 -43.39 -3.57 20.85
CA ASN A 382 -42.58 -2.70 21.70
C ASN A 382 -41.22 -2.34 21.10
N LYS A 383 -40.90 -2.84 19.90
CA LYS A 383 -39.67 -2.49 19.18
C LYS A 383 -39.95 -1.28 18.29
N ASN A 384 -39.01 -0.32 18.25
CA ASN A 384 -39.12 0.91 17.44
C ASN A 384 -38.92 0.64 15.93
N ILE A 385 -39.81 -0.16 15.35
CA ILE A 385 -39.83 -0.55 13.93
C ILE A 385 -40.61 0.50 13.14
N GLN A 386 -39.96 1.09 12.14
CA GLN A 386 -40.50 2.17 11.32
C GLN A 386 -40.51 1.77 9.83
N LYS A 387 -41.33 2.48 9.06
CA LYS A 387 -41.37 2.37 7.60
C LYS A 387 -39.97 2.49 7.00
N GLY A 388 -39.66 1.61 6.05
CA GLY A 388 -38.36 1.63 5.38
C GLY A 388 -37.23 0.93 6.13
N ASN A 389 -37.46 0.40 7.35
CA ASN A 389 -36.43 -0.32 8.08
C ASN A 389 -36.12 -1.68 7.44
N PHE A 390 -34.86 -2.12 7.53
CA PHE A 390 -34.50 -3.52 7.37
C PHE A 390 -34.29 -4.12 8.77
N ILE A 391 -34.97 -5.20 9.12
CA ILE A 391 -34.94 -5.76 10.47
C ILE A 391 -34.17 -7.08 10.46
N ILE A 392 -33.32 -7.32 11.45
CA ILE A 392 -32.59 -8.58 11.60
C ILE A 392 -32.90 -9.17 12.97
N PHE A 393 -33.27 -10.44 13.01
CA PHE A 393 -33.53 -11.19 14.22
C PHE A 393 -32.30 -12.05 14.57
N LYS A 394 -31.67 -11.73 15.70
CA LYS A 394 -30.72 -12.61 16.38
C LYS A 394 -31.51 -13.51 17.31
N THR A 395 -31.48 -14.81 17.08
CA THR A 395 -32.22 -15.79 17.88
C THR A 395 -31.27 -16.65 18.69
N ARG A 396 -31.84 -17.62 19.41
CA ARG A 396 -31.08 -18.66 20.12
C ARG A 396 -30.16 -19.47 19.20
N ASN A 397 -30.43 -19.49 17.89
CA ASN A 397 -29.57 -20.19 16.94
C ASN A 397 -28.13 -19.60 16.90
N SER A 398 -27.94 -18.33 17.30
CA SER A 398 -26.61 -17.75 17.50
C SER A 398 -25.85 -18.25 18.73
N LEU A 399 -26.49 -19.00 19.65
CA LEU A 399 -25.88 -19.55 20.86
C LEU A 399 -25.29 -20.96 20.66
N VAL A 400 -25.63 -21.63 19.57
CA VAL A 400 -25.18 -22.99 19.22
C VAL A 400 -24.15 -22.94 18.08
N GLU A 401 -23.25 -23.92 18.03
CA GLU A 401 -22.22 -23.98 16.97
C GLU A 401 -22.79 -24.44 15.62
N ASP A 402 -23.69 -25.41 15.66
CA ASP A 402 -24.40 -25.95 14.49
C ASP A 402 -25.87 -25.48 14.46
N PHE A 403 -26.45 -25.37 13.26
CA PHE A 403 -27.85 -24.96 13.12
C PHE A 403 -28.80 -25.96 13.79
N ASP A 404 -29.68 -25.46 14.67
CA ASP A 404 -30.77 -26.24 15.25
C ASP A 404 -31.93 -26.33 14.24
N PHE A 405 -32.50 -27.52 14.07
CA PHE A 405 -33.69 -27.73 13.22
C PHE A 405 -34.99 -27.35 13.95
N GLU A 406 -34.97 -27.29 15.27
CA GLU A 406 -36.02 -26.72 16.12
C GLU A 406 -35.77 -25.22 16.36
N PHE A 407 -35.42 -24.49 15.31
CA PHE A 407 -35.07 -23.07 15.40
C PHE A 407 -36.27 -22.16 15.70
N VAL A 408 -35.98 -21.01 16.31
CA VAL A 408 -36.94 -19.91 16.50
C VAL A 408 -37.20 -19.25 15.15
N TYR A 409 -38.47 -19.02 14.83
CA TYR A 409 -38.91 -18.50 13.53
C TYR A 409 -39.95 -17.39 13.68
N LEU A 410 -40.21 -16.66 12.60
CA LEU A 410 -41.25 -15.62 12.56
C LEU A 410 -42.60 -16.26 12.21
N ASP A 411 -43.60 -16.01 13.06
CA ASP A 411 -44.96 -16.51 12.81
C ASP A 411 -45.79 -15.55 11.95
N LYS A 412 -46.98 -16.01 11.55
CA LYS A 412 -47.92 -15.26 10.73
C LYS A 412 -48.27 -13.88 11.31
N SER A 413 -48.46 -13.79 12.63
CA SER A 413 -48.80 -12.52 13.29
C SER A 413 -47.66 -11.51 13.20
N GLY A 414 -46.42 -11.98 13.39
CA GLY A 414 -45.22 -11.17 13.21
C GLY A 414 -45.06 -10.71 11.77
N ALA A 415 -45.28 -11.60 10.79
CA ALA A 415 -45.21 -11.26 9.37
C ALA A 415 -46.21 -10.18 8.96
N LEU A 416 -47.46 -10.29 9.43
CA LEU A 416 -48.51 -9.28 9.21
C LEU A 416 -48.14 -7.93 9.83
N TYR A 417 -47.60 -7.94 11.05
CA TYR A 417 -47.14 -6.73 11.71
C TYR A 417 -46.01 -6.04 10.94
N LEU A 418 -45.01 -6.80 10.47
CA LEU A 418 -43.92 -6.24 9.66
C LEU A 418 -44.44 -5.67 8.33
N LYS A 419 -45.39 -6.35 7.69
CA LYS A 419 -46.09 -5.86 6.49
C LYS A 419 -46.81 -4.53 6.76
N GLU A 420 -47.55 -4.43 7.86
CA GLU A 420 -48.24 -3.20 8.26
C GLU A 420 -47.26 -2.05 8.52
N LYS A 421 -46.08 -2.33 9.07
CA LYS A 421 -45.03 -1.33 9.27
C LYS A 421 -44.30 -0.91 7.99
N GLU A 422 -44.61 -1.51 6.83
CA GLU A 422 -43.99 -1.17 5.54
C GLU A 422 -42.46 -1.21 5.59
N ILE A 423 -41.90 -2.25 6.23
CA ILE A 423 -40.45 -2.49 6.23
C ILE A 423 -39.96 -2.88 4.83
N VAL A 424 -38.66 -2.76 4.56
CA VAL A 424 -38.07 -3.12 3.24
C VAL A 424 -37.50 -4.53 3.20
N GLY A 425 -37.15 -5.09 4.35
CA GLY A 425 -36.61 -6.45 4.43
C GLY A 425 -36.46 -6.96 5.86
N VAL A 426 -36.41 -8.28 5.99
CA VAL A 426 -36.24 -9.02 7.24
C VAL A 426 -35.12 -10.05 7.09
N GLY A 427 -34.28 -10.18 8.11
CA GLY A 427 -33.22 -11.18 8.19
C GLY A 427 -33.31 -12.03 9.44
N ILE A 428 -32.88 -13.28 9.40
CA ILE A 428 -32.85 -14.18 10.56
C ILE A 428 -31.60 -15.05 10.55
N ASP A 429 -31.09 -15.38 11.73
CA ASP A 429 -29.96 -16.30 11.93
C ASP A 429 -30.34 -17.78 11.98
N ALA A 430 -31.54 -18.13 11.54
CA ALA A 430 -32.05 -19.50 11.44
C ALA A 430 -32.04 -20.01 9.99
N LEU A 431 -32.25 -21.31 9.80
CA LEU A 431 -32.28 -21.94 8.46
C LEU A 431 -33.38 -21.38 7.55
N GLY A 432 -34.45 -20.84 8.12
CA GLY A 432 -35.50 -20.13 7.40
C GLY A 432 -36.22 -19.12 8.30
N ILE A 433 -36.92 -18.16 7.68
CA ILE A 433 -37.77 -17.18 8.39
C ILE A 433 -39.01 -17.83 8.98
N GLU A 434 -39.41 -18.99 8.46
CA GLU A 434 -40.44 -19.87 9.01
C GLU A 434 -39.94 -21.33 9.02
N ARG A 435 -40.54 -22.18 9.84
CA ARG A 435 -40.35 -23.64 9.74
C ARG A 435 -41.12 -24.20 8.55
N SER A 436 -40.65 -25.33 8.00
CA SER A 436 -41.32 -26.00 6.88
C SER A 436 -42.77 -26.36 7.23
N GLN A 437 -43.73 -25.68 6.58
CA GLN A 437 -45.17 -25.92 6.70
C GLN A 437 -45.79 -25.96 5.30
N PRO A 438 -46.90 -26.70 5.07
CA PRO A 438 -47.47 -26.89 3.73
C PRO A 438 -47.77 -25.59 2.97
N ASP A 439 -48.21 -24.56 3.69
CA ASP A 439 -48.74 -23.33 3.07
C ASP A 439 -47.75 -22.17 3.03
N HIS A 440 -46.62 -22.25 3.74
CA HIS A 440 -45.58 -21.23 3.77
C HIS A 440 -46.12 -19.79 3.95
N GLU A 441 -47.06 -19.60 4.89
CA GLU A 441 -47.84 -18.37 5.01
C GLU A 441 -46.96 -17.15 5.34
N THR A 442 -45.93 -17.29 6.18
CA THR A 442 -45.05 -16.17 6.54
C THR A 442 -44.26 -15.72 5.32
N HIS A 443 -43.70 -16.65 4.54
CA HIS A 443 -43.00 -16.30 3.29
C HIS A 443 -43.92 -15.57 2.32
N LYS A 444 -45.13 -16.09 2.09
CA LYS A 444 -46.10 -15.48 1.16
C LYS A 444 -46.45 -14.05 1.60
N ILE A 445 -46.76 -13.83 2.87
CA ILE A 445 -47.14 -12.51 3.39
C ILE A 445 -46.03 -11.48 3.17
N LEU A 446 -44.78 -11.85 3.45
CA LEU A 446 -43.63 -10.95 3.31
C LEU A 446 -43.32 -10.68 1.83
N LEU A 447 -43.29 -11.72 0.99
CA LEU A 447 -42.95 -11.59 -0.42
C LEU A 447 -44.02 -10.85 -1.23
N GLU A 448 -45.30 -11.09 -0.96
CA GLU A 448 -46.41 -10.33 -1.57
C GLU A 448 -46.38 -8.84 -1.19
N ALA A 449 -45.86 -8.51 -0.01
CA ALA A 449 -45.62 -7.14 0.41
C ALA A 449 -44.33 -6.54 -0.17
N GLY A 450 -43.56 -7.30 -0.95
CA GLY A 450 -42.27 -6.86 -1.51
C GLY A 450 -41.17 -6.67 -0.47
N ILE A 451 -41.29 -7.35 0.67
CA ILE A 451 -40.30 -7.40 1.76
C ILE A 451 -39.26 -8.45 1.40
N VAL A 452 -37.99 -8.06 1.38
CA VAL A 452 -36.89 -8.99 1.09
C VAL A 452 -36.58 -9.86 2.30
N ILE A 453 -36.32 -11.15 2.09
CA ILE A 453 -36.01 -12.11 3.16
C ILE A 453 -34.54 -12.51 3.05
N LEU A 454 -33.81 -12.47 4.17
CA LEU A 454 -32.44 -12.98 4.33
C LEU A 454 -32.38 -14.06 5.40
N GLU A 455 -31.98 -15.26 5.02
CA GLU A 455 -31.99 -16.43 5.91
C GLU A 455 -30.57 -16.98 6.10
N GLY A 456 -30.37 -17.76 7.16
CA GLY A 456 -29.09 -18.40 7.44
C GLY A 456 -27.99 -17.44 7.87
N LEU A 457 -28.35 -16.31 8.50
CA LEU A 457 -27.35 -15.35 8.98
C LEU A 457 -26.51 -15.94 10.13
N ARG A 458 -25.27 -15.48 10.26
CA ARG A 458 -24.38 -15.80 11.40
C ARG A 458 -24.25 -14.57 12.28
N LEU A 459 -24.96 -14.55 13.42
CA LEU A 459 -25.08 -13.36 14.28
C LEU A 459 -24.48 -13.53 15.69
N LYS A 460 -23.68 -14.58 15.92
CA LYS A 460 -23.04 -14.91 17.22
C LYS A 460 -22.40 -13.68 17.88
N ASP A 461 -21.55 -12.97 17.14
CA ASP A 461 -20.78 -11.82 17.63
C ASP A 461 -21.45 -10.46 17.36
N VAL A 462 -22.72 -10.45 16.96
CA VAL A 462 -23.47 -9.22 16.63
C VAL A 462 -24.34 -8.82 17.82
N GLU A 463 -24.23 -7.59 18.30
CA GLU A 463 -25.05 -7.03 19.39
C GLU A 463 -26.34 -6.38 18.85
N GLU A 464 -27.39 -6.26 19.67
CA GLU A 464 -28.58 -5.44 19.34
C GLU A 464 -28.16 -3.98 19.06
N GLY A 465 -28.68 -3.40 17.98
CA GLY A 465 -28.31 -2.04 17.57
C GLY A 465 -28.56 -1.72 16.10
N GLU A 466 -28.06 -0.56 15.67
CA GLU A 466 -28.14 -0.07 14.29
C GLU A 466 -26.86 -0.39 13.52
N TYR A 467 -27.03 -0.89 12.29
CA TYR A 467 -25.93 -1.30 11.42
C TYR A 467 -26.21 -0.90 9.99
N PHE A 468 -25.17 -0.89 9.17
CA PHE A 468 -25.30 -0.90 7.72
C PHE A 468 -25.10 -2.32 7.19
N LEU A 469 -26.12 -2.84 6.50
CA LEU A 469 -26.16 -4.19 5.91
C LEU A 469 -25.62 -4.20 4.48
N TYR A 470 -24.76 -5.17 4.16
CA TYR A 470 -24.35 -5.51 2.80
C TYR A 470 -24.60 -6.99 2.52
N ALA A 471 -25.64 -7.32 1.74
CA ALA A 471 -25.91 -8.69 1.30
C ALA A 471 -25.18 -9.03 -0.02
N ALA A 472 -24.21 -9.94 0.02
CA ALA A 472 -23.37 -10.35 -1.12
C ALA A 472 -23.68 -11.78 -1.62
N PRO A 473 -23.73 -12.05 -2.94
CA PRO A 473 -24.20 -13.32 -3.51
C PRO A 473 -23.14 -14.45 -3.62
N LEU A 474 -22.00 -14.39 -2.92
CA LEU A 474 -20.86 -15.28 -3.19
C LEU A 474 -20.84 -16.57 -2.35
N LYS A 475 -20.94 -17.72 -3.05
CA LYS A 475 -20.68 -19.08 -2.55
C LYS A 475 -19.17 -19.34 -2.43
N ILE A 476 -18.68 -19.71 -1.24
CA ILE A 476 -17.29 -20.14 -1.01
C ILE A 476 -17.24 -21.66 -0.93
N LYS A 477 -16.34 -22.28 -1.71
CA LYS A 477 -16.15 -23.74 -1.70
C LYS A 477 -15.61 -24.19 -0.34
N GLY A 478 -16.34 -25.08 0.35
CA GLY A 478 -15.97 -25.60 1.68
C GLY A 478 -16.90 -25.20 2.84
N ALA A 479 -18.05 -24.58 2.57
CA ALA A 479 -19.08 -24.28 3.56
C ALA A 479 -20.46 -24.81 3.10
N GLU A 480 -21.23 -25.42 3.99
CA GLU A 480 -22.59 -25.93 3.72
C GLU A 480 -23.65 -24.90 4.12
N ALA A 481 -24.54 -24.60 3.16
CA ALA A 481 -25.76 -23.75 3.20
C ALA A 481 -25.62 -22.21 3.31
N ALA A 482 -25.88 -21.53 2.17
CA ALA A 482 -26.64 -20.28 1.92
C ALA A 482 -25.99 -19.42 0.80
N PRO A 483 -26.76 -18.89 -0.18
CA PRO A 483 -26.25 -18.12 -1.32
C PRO A 483 -25.88 -16.66 -1.00
N THR A 484 -26.26 -16.14 0.17
CA THR A 484 -26.06 -14.73 0.54
C THR A 484 -25.22 -14.64 1.82
N ARG A 485 -24.09 -13.93 1.76
CA ARG A 485 -23.34 -13.50 2.94
C ARG A 485 -23.65 -12.05 3.25
N ALA A 486 -24.16 -11.76 4.44
CA ALA A 486 -24.40 -10.40 4.90
C ALA A 486 -23.21 -9.90 5.75
N VAL A 487 -22.75 -8.68 5.49
CA VAL A 487 -21.79 -7.97 6.35
C VAL A 487 -22.53 -6.83 7.06
N LEU A 488 -22.39 -6.76 8.39
CA LEU A 488 -22.92 -5.68 9.22
C LEU A 488 -21.77 -4.79 9.66
N ILE A 489 -21.90 -3.48 9.41
CA ILE A 489 -20.96 -2.47 9.87
C ILE A 489 -21.68 -1.62 10.91
N LYS A 490 -21.18 -1.60 12.15
CA LYS A 490 -21.74 -0.80 13.25
C LYS A 490 -21.58 0.68 12.88
N GLU A 491 -22.63 1.48 13.03
CA GLU A 491 -22.50 2.93 12.87
C GLU A 491 -21.73 3.49 14.09
N GLU A 492 -20.68 4.27 13.83
CA GLU A 492 -19.90 4.97 14.86
C GLU A 492 -20.66 6.18 15.45
#